data_AF-A0A7C1VZ54-F1
#
_entry.id   AF-A0A7C1VZ54-F1
#
_cell.length_a   1.000
_cell.length_b   1.000
_cell.length_c   1.000
_cell.angle_alpha   90.00
_cell.angle_beta   90.00
_cell.angle_gamma   90.00
#
_symmetry.space_group_name_H-M   'P 1'
#
loop_
_entity.id
_entity.type
_entity.pdbx_description
1 polymer ?
#
loop_
_entity_poly.entity_id
_entity_poly.type
_entity_poly.pdbx_seq_one_letter_code
_entity_poly.pdbx_strand_id
1 'polypeptide(L)'
;MLNILLRLVKIQTILILTLALSSCFSWGGGEEPVDDTPRYYVLDAERIGIAEQFARNRVLLINPVKVVPHFRDKTLVFRIGENEYKMMTPHQFVSSPEAMFTNQLKRWLQKSGLFSQVVTDDSIEADYVLDSAVTALYGERRAAFSPQAVLEMQFFMSKANQPENIVFQTGLRVDVDIDSATPGKVVSGWKQGLNELLTTLEQDFSGYFSKLDDR
;
A
#
# COMPACT_ATOMS: atom_id res chain seq x y z
N MET A 1 -41.63 67.40 23.24
CA MET A 1 -40.50 67.22 22.27
C MET A 1 -39.44 66.24 22.75
N LEU A 2 -38.90 66.37 23.98
CA LEU A 2 -37.80 65.54 24.48
C LEU A 2 -38.08 64.01 24.49
N ASN A 3 -39.30 63.59 24.86
CA ASN A 3 -39.68 62.17 24.89
C ASN A 3 -39.83 61.52 23.49
N ILE A 4 -40.10 62.32 22.46
CA ILE A 4 -40.21 61.82 21.07
C ILE A 4 -38.80 61.60 20.51
N LEU A 5 -37.89 62.54 20.77
CA LEU A 5 -36.48 62.43 20.39
C LEU A 5 -35.80 61.22 21.05
N LEU A 6 -36.07 60.97 22.34
CA LEU A 6 -35.54 59.80 23.05
C LEU A 6 -36.04 58.46 22.49
N ARG A 7 -37.29 58.42 22.01
CA ARG A 7 -37.88 57.21 21.38
C ARG A 7 -37.26 56.95 20.00
N LEU A 8 -37.03 58.00 19.21
CA LEU A 8 -36.38 57.90 17.89
C LEU A 8 -34.93 57.40 18.01
N VAL A 9 -34.17 57.91 18.97
CA VAL A 9 -32.79 57.44 19.22
C VAL A 9 -32.78 55.97 19.66
N LYS A 10 -33.69 55.55 20.55
CA LYS A 10 -33.80 54.14 20.96
C LYS A 10 -34.17 53.22 19.80
N ILE A 11 -35.09 53.63 18.93
CA ILE A 11 -35.48 52.84 17.74
C ILE A 11 -34.32 52.74 16.75
N GLN A 12 -33.58 53.83 16.50
CA GLN A 12 -32.36 53.78 15.68
C GLN A 12 -31.28 52.87 16.28
N THR A 13 -31.08 52.93 17.60
CA THR A 13 -30.08 52.08 18.27
C THR A 13 -30.45 50.60 18.17
N ILE A 14 -31.74 50.25 18.32
CA ILE A 14 -32.23 48.87 18.16
C ILE A 14 -32.08 48.39 16.71
N LEU A 15 -32.41 49.24 15.74
CA LEU A 15 -32.32 48.90 14.31
C LEU A 15 -30.87 48.65 13.86
N ILE A 16 -29.93 49.47 14.34
CA ILE A 16 -28.48 49.30 14.09
C ILE A 16 -27.95 48.02 14.76
N LEU A 17 -28.44 47.69 15.97
CA LEU A 17 -28.06 46.48 16.69
C LEU A 17 -28.56 45.20 15.98
N THR A 18 -29.76 45.24 15.39
CA THR A 18 -30.30 44.10 14.61
C THR A 18 -29.58 43.88 13.28
N LEU A 19 -29.08 44.94 12.63
CA LEU A 19 -28.32 44.84 11.38
C LEU A 19 -26.89 44.29 11.61
N ALA A 20 -26.32 44.52 12.80
CA ALA A 20 -24.99 44.03 13.16
C ALA A 20 -24.94 42.53 13.51
N LEU A 21 -26.08 41.88 13.76
CA LEU A 21 -26.17 40.45 14.07
C LEU A 21 -26.27 39.54 12.84
N SER A 22 -26.36 40.11 11.62
CA SER A 22 -26.56 39.36 10.37
C SER A 22 -25.28 38.98 9.61
N SER A 23 -24.08 39.29 10.12
CA SER A 23 -22.81 39.15 9.38
C SER A 23 -22.01 37.87 9.67
N CYS A 24 -22.60 36.86 10.34
CA CYS A 24 -21.94 35.57 10.59
C CYS A 24 -22.77 34.35 10.17
N PHE A 25 -23.59 34.46 9.11
CA PHE A 25 -23.97 33.26 8.36
C PHE A 25 -22.85 32.91 7.39
N SER A 26 -21.85 32.19 7.91
CA SER A 26 -20.90 31.45 7.07
C SER A 26 -21.69 30.32 6.38
N TRP A 27 -22.32 30.66 5.25
CA TRP A 27 -22.80 29.72 4.25
C TRP A 27 -21.58 29.19 3.49
N GLY A 28 -20.72 28.48 4.20
CA GLY A 28 -19.44 27.93 3.75
C GLY A 28 -19.45 26.41 3.82
N GLY A 29 -20.56 25.80 3.41
CA GLY A 29 -20.67 24.37 3.15
C GLY A 29 -20.73 24.09 1.65
N GLY A 30 -19.88 24.77 0.87
CA GLY A 30 -19.70 24.38 -0.53
C GLY A 30 -19.07 23.00 -0.50
N GLU A 31 -19.80 21.98 -0.95
CA GLU A 31 -19.21 20.70 -1.32
C GLU A 31 -18.04 21.04 -2.24
N GLU A 32 -16.80 20.77 -1.79
CA GLU A 32 -15.67 20.83 -2.72
C GLU A 32 -16.03 19.92 -3.89
N PRO A 33 -15.92 20.41 -5.14
CA PRO A 33 -16.29 19.62 -6.30
C PRO A 33 -15.56 18.28 -6.23
N VAL A 34 -16.31 17.18 -6.30
CA VAL A 34 -15.73 15.83 -6.31
C VAL A 34 -14.76 15.75 -7.49
N ASP A 35 -13.48 15.56 -7.19
CA ASP A 35 -12.44 15.39 -8.22
C ASP A 35 -12.59 14.00 -8.84
N ASP A 36 -13.36 13.91 -9.92
CA ASP A 36 -13.59 12.69 -10.69
C ASP A 36 -12.44 12.37 -11.66
N THR A 37 -11.33 13.12 -11.62
CA THR A 37 -10.18 12.86 -12.48
C THR A 37 -9.52 11.52 -12.12
N PRO A 38 -9.40 10.55 -13.06
CA PRO A 38 -8.73 9.29 -12.78
C PRO A 38 -7.27 9.49 -12.37
N ARG A 39 -6.87 8.81 -11.29
CA ARG A 39 -5.49 8.86 -10.78
C ARG A 39 -4.91 7.47 -10.78
N TYR A 40 -3.74 7.34 -11.39
CA TYR A 40 -3.06 6.06 -11.56
C TYR A 40 -1.81 5.97 -10.69
N TYR A 41 -1.60 4.81 -10.09
CA TYR A 41 -0.54 4.54 -9.13
C TYR A 41 0.31 3.34 -9.55
N VAL A 42 1.58 3.37 -9.16
CA VAL A 42 2.52 2.26 -9.30
C VAL A 42 3.24 2.09 -7.98
N LEU A 43 3.32 0.85 -7.49
CA LEU A 43 4.19 0.50 -6.37
C LEU A 43 5.56 0.13 -6.92
N ASP A 44 6.51 1.05 -6.75
CA ASP A 44 7.89 0.87 -7.15
C ASP A 44 8.81 0.89 -5.92
N ALA A 45 8.89 -0.28 -5.30
CA ALA A 45 9.91 -0.64 -4.31
C ALA A 45 11.24 -0.89 -5.03
N GLU A 46 12.32 -0.33 -4.50
CA GLU A 46 13.64 -0.39 -5.11
C GLU A 46 14.66 -0.94 -4.12
N ARG A 47 15.29 -2.07 -4.50
CA ARG A 47 16.47 -2.56 -3.81
C ARG A 47 17.65 -1.63 -4.11
N ILE A 48 18.20 -1.01 -3.08
CA ILE A 48 19.35 -0.12 -3.21
C ILE A 48 20.59 -0.94 -3.59
N GLY A 49 21.15 -0.65 -4.76
CA GLY A 49 22.33 -1.33 -5.27
C GLY A 49 22.07 -2.72 -5.88
N ILE A 50 23.10 -3.24 -6.52
CA ILE A 50 23.16 -4.59 -7.09
C ILE A 50 24.23 -5.34 -6.31
N ALA A 51 23.96 -6.59 -5.94
CA ALA A 51 24.96 -7.41 -5.27
C ALA A 51 26.23 -7.56 -6.12
N GLU A 52 27.40 -7.51 -5.47
CA GLU A 52 28.69 -7.69 -6.14
C GLU A 52 28.96 -9.14 -6.54
N GLN A 53 28.32 -10.08 -5.84
CA GLN A 53 28.47 -11.51 -6.06
C GLN A 53 27.09 -12.15 -6.19
N PHE A 54 27.04 -13.18 -7.04
CA PHE A 54 25.85 -13.98 -7.29
C PHE A 54 26.13 -15.43 -6.92
N ALA A 55 25.13 -16.11 -6.35
CA ALA A 55 25.17 -17.55 -6.16
C ALA A 55 25.49 -18.25 -7.49
N ARG A 56 26.21 -19.37 -7.42
CA ARG A 56 26.48 -20.21 -8.59
C ARG A 56 25.43 -21.30 -8.66
N ASN A 57 24.89 -21.57 -9.85
CA ASN A 57 23.95 -22.67 -10.11
C ASN A 57 22.79 -22.70 -9.12
N ARG A 58 22.13 -21.55 -8.93
CA ARG A 58 20.95 -21.41 -8.09
C ARG A 58 19.90 -20.60 -8.82
N VAL A 59 19.10 -21.27 -9.63
CA VAL A 59 18.05 -20.67 -10.45
C VAL A 59 16.73 -20.71 -9.69
N LEU A 60 16.08 -19.55 -9.58
CA LEU A 60 14.76 -19.40 -8.98
C LEU A 60 13.70 -19.15 -10.06
N LEU A 61 12.69 -20.00 -10.12
CA LEU A 61 11.44 -19.72 -10.83
C LEU A 61 10.47 -19.02 -9.87
N ILE A 62 9.94 -17.87 -10.27
CA ILE A 62 8.86 -17.17 -9.57
C ILE A 62 7.57 -17.42 -10.31
N ASN A 63 6.61 -18.06 -9.64
CA ASN A 63 5.23 -18.15 -10.13
C ASN A 63 4.52 -16.80 -9.98
N PRO A 64 3.46 -16.51 -10.78
CA PRO A 64 2.67 -15.30 -10.61
C PRO A 64 2.21 -15.10 -9.16
N VAL A 65 2.46 -13.92 -8.62
CA VAL A 65 2.08 -13.57 -7.24
C VAL A 65 0.56 -13.54 -7.14
N LYS A 66 -0.01 -14.47 -6.38
CA LYS A 66 -1.46 -14.53 -6.20
C LYS A 66 -1.92 -13.35 -5.34
N VAL A 67 -3.08 -12.80 -5.67
CA VAL A 67 -3.71 -11.77 -4.84
C VAL A 67 -5.09 -12.26 -4.43
N VAL A 68 -5.35 -12.22 -3.12
CA VAL A 68 -6.66 -12.65 -2.60
C VAL A 68 -7.79 -11.86 -3.28
N PRO A 69 -8.97 -12.48 -3.51
CA PRO A 69 -10.01 -11.89 -4.35
C PRO A 69 -10.37 -10.45 -4.01
N HIS A 70 -10.36 -10.08 -2.73
CA HIS A 70 -10.74 -8.75 -2.23
C HIS A 70 -9.79 -7.63 -2.67
N PHE A 71 -8.54 -7.93 -3.03
CA PHE A 71 -7.52 -6.94 -3.40
C PHE A 71 -6.98 -7.14 -4.83
N ARG A 72 -7.64 -7.99 -5.64
CA ARG A 72 -7.17 -8.34 -6.98
C ARG A 72 -7.40 -7.25 -8.02
N ASP A 73 -8.42 -6.41 -7.80
CA ASP A 73 -8.77 -5.33 -8.71
C ASP A 73 -7.75 -4.18 -8.63
N LYS A 74 -7.73 -3.35 -9.67
CA LYS A 74 -6.81 -2.20 -9.73
C LYS A 74 -7.22 -1.07 -8.78
N THR A 75 -8.48 -0.98 -8.38
CA THR A 75 -8.98 0.09 -7.51
C THR A 75 -8.40 -0.04 -6.11
N LEU A 76 -7.96 1.07 -5.54
CA LEU A 76 -7.41 1.07 -4.18
C LEU A 76 -8.50 0.72 -3.17
N VAL A 77 -8.16 -0.07 -2.16
CA VAL A 77 -9.10 -0.56 -1.14
C VAL A 77 -8.77 0.04 0.22
N PHE A 78 -9.79 0.58 0.89
CA PHE A 78 -9.67 1.18 2.21
C PHE A 78 -10.56 0.43 3.19
N ARG A 79 -10.03 0.02 4.33
CA ARG A 79 -10.83 -0.50 5.44
C ARG A 79 -11.40 0.69 6.24
N ILE A 80 -12.72 0.76 6.31
CA ILE A 80 -13.46 1.86 6.95
C ILE A 80 -14.25 1.42 8.20
N GLY A 81 -14.32 0.11 8.43
CA GLY A 81 -14.91 -0.50 9.62
C GLY A 81 -14.28 -1.87 9.89
N GLU A 82 -14.74 -2.58 10.92
CA GLU A 82 -14.15 -3.88 11.28
C GLU A 82 -14.21 -4.88 10.12
N ASN A 83 -15.34 -4.99 9.43
CA ASN A 83 -15.51 -5.86 8.27
C ASN A 83 -16.02 -5.08 7.05
N GLU A 84 -15.70 -3.79 6.98
CA GLU A 84 -16.21 -2.88 5.96
C GLU A 84 -15.05 -2.28 5.16
N TYR A 85 -15.14 -2.42 3.84
CA TYR A 85 -14.15 -1.94 2.89
C TYR A 85 -14.79 -1.06 1.84
N LYS A 86 -14.06 -0.02 1.44
CA LYS A 86 -14.46 0.94 0.40
C LYS A 86 -13.46 0.93 -0.74
N MET A 87 -13.98 0.82 -1.95
CA MET A 87 -13.23 1.02 -3.19
C MET A 87 -13.05 2.53 -3.41
N MET A 88 -11.83 2.97 -3.61
CA MET A 88 -11.48 4.38 -3.75
C MET A 88 -11.47 4.84 -5.21
N THR A 89 -12.63 4.86 -5.85
CA THR A 89 -12.78 5.45 -7.21
C THR A 89 -12.57 6.97 -7.15
N PRO A 90 -11.86 7.61 -8.11
CA PRO A 90 -11.30 7.07 -9.35
C PRO A 90 -9.78 6.73 -9.27
N HIS A 91 -9.30 6.23 -8.12
CA HIS A 91 -7.89 5.90 -7.89
C HIS A 91 -7.61 4.42 -8.18
N GLN A 92 -6.64 4.15 -9.06
CA GLN A 92 -6.34 2.78 -9.51
C GLN A 92 -4.85 2.53 -9.73
N PHE A 93 -4.41 1.28 -9.66
CA PHE A 93 -3.10 0.88 -10.15
C PHE A 93 -3.04 0.92 -11.68
N VAL A 94 -1.86 1.18 -12.24
CA VAL A 94 -1.63 1.13 -13.70
C VAL A 94 -1.77 -0.32 -14.21
N SER A 95 -1.07 -1.25 -13.57
CA SER A 95 -1.11 -2.69 -13.85
C SER A 95 -2.01 -3.44 -12.86
N SER A 96 -2.31 -4.72 -13.13
CA SER A 96 -2.95 -5.54 -12.11
C SER A 96 -2.01 -5.71 -10.90
N PRO A 97 -2.54 -5.80 -9.68
CA PRO A 97 -1.75 -6.15 -8.49
C PRO A 97 -0.86 -7.37 -8.70
N GLU A 98 -1.38 -8.48 -9.25
CA GLU A 98 -0.60 -9.69 -9.57
C GLU A 98 0.65 -9.38 -10.41
N ALA A 99 0.48 -8.71 -11.55
CA ALA A 99 1.60 -8.38 -12.45
C ALA A 99 2.57 -7.39 -11.78
N MET A 100 2.05 -6.43 -11.02
CA MET A 100 2.85 -5.45 -10.28
C MET A 100 3.74 -6.16 -9.25
N PHE A 101 3.18 -6.94 -8.34
CA PHE A 101 3.93 -7.63 -7.29
C PHE A 101 4.90 -8.68 -7.85
N THR A 102 4.49 -9.41 -8.91
CA THR A 102 5.39 -10.38 -9.59
C THR A 102 6.63 -9.67 -10.14
N ASN A 103 6.44 -8.54 -10.81
CA ASN A 103 7.56 -7.77 -11.36
C ASN A 103 8.42 -7.14 -10.25
N GLN A 104 7.81 -6.63 -9.17
CA GLN A 104 8.54 -6.10 -8.02
C GLN A 104 9.44 -7.17 -7.38
N LEU A 105 8.86 -8.34 -7.08
CA LEU A 105 9.57 -9.45 -6.44
C LEU A 105 10.70 -9.97 -7.32
N LYS A 106 10.44 -10.17 -8.62
CA LYS A 106 11.46 -10.57 -9.59
C LYS A 106 12.61 -9.58 -9.63
N ARG A 107 12.33 -8.28 -9.85
CA ARG A 107 13.38 -7.25 -9.96
C ARG A 107 14.20 -7.13 -8.67
N TRP A 108 13.56 -7.29 -7.51
CA TRP A 108 14.24 -7.28 -6.22
C TRP A 108 15.21 -8.46 -6.09
N LEU A 109 14.72 -9.70 -6.26
CA LEU A 109 15.51 -10.91 -6.10
C LEU A 109 16.59 -11.04 -7.18
N GLN A 110 16.36 -10.54 -8.40
CA GLN A 110 17.38 -10.45 -9.45
C GLN A 110 18.58 -9.61 -9.04
N LYS A 111 18.39 -8.56 -8.24
CA LYS A 111 19.47 -7.69 -7.77
C LYS A 111 20.14 -8.19 -6.47
N SER A 112 19.53 -9.17 -5.79
CA SER A 112 19.95 -9.64 -4.46
C SER A 112 21.28 -10.39 -4.42
N GLY A 113 21.70 -10.98 -5.53
CA GLY A 113 22.86 -11.89 -5.56
C GLY A 113 22.58 -13.28 -4.98
N LEU A 114 21.39 -13.52 -4.40
CA LEU A 114 21.06 -14.81 -3.80
C LEU A 114 20.89 -15.94 -4.81
N PHE A 115 20.66 -15.61 -6.08
CA PHE A 115 20.38 -16.54 -7.17
C PHE A 115 21.27 -16.23 -8.37
N SER A 116 21.70 -17.26 -9.10
CA SER A 116 22.40 -17.08 -10.38
C SER A 116 21.48 -16.52 -11.45
N GLN A 117 20.19 -16.86 -11.37
CA GLN A 117 19.16 -16.40 -12.29
C GLN A 117 17.80 -16.42 -11.59
N VAL A 118 16.97 -15.41 -11.86
CA VAL A 118 15.57 -15.37 -11.40
C VAL A 118 14.68 -15.22 -12.62
N VAL A 119 13.80 -16.20 -12.82
CA VAL A 119 12.97 -16.35 -14.01
C VAL A 119 11.49 -16.41 -13.66
N THR A 120 10.65 -16.19 -14.65
CA THR A 120 9.19 -16.35 -14.60
C THR A 120 8.69 -17.22 -15.74
N ASP A 121 9.62 -17.79 -16.50
CA ASP A 121 9.39 -18.67 -17.64
C ASP A 121 9.73 -20.08 -17.15
N ASP A 122 8.73 -20.94 -17.12
CA ASP A 122 8.81 -22.32 -16.60
C ASP A 122 9.52 -23.28 -17.57
N SER A 123 9.85 -22.82 -18.79
CA SER A 123 10.69 -23.58 -19.72
C SER A 123 12.17 -23.59 -19.33
N ILE A 124 12.58 -22.70 -18.42
CA ILE A 124 13.95 -22.64 -17.90
C ILE A 124 14.06 -23.57 -16.70
N GLU A 125 15.01 -24.50 -16.74
CA GLU A 125 15.28 -25.40 -15.62
C GLU A 125 15.68 -24.58 -14.37
N ALA A 126 14.90 -24.74 -13.30
CA ALA A 126 15.10 -24.06 -12.03
C ALA A 126 15.50 -25.05 -10.93
N ASP A 127 16.22 -24.57 -9.92
CA ASP A 127 16.54 -25.35 -8.72
C ASP A 127 15.43 -25.21 -7.67
N TYR A 128 14.84 -24.01 -7.61
CA TYR A 128 13.80 -23.64 -6.66
C TYR A 128 12.62 -22.98 -7.36
N VAL A 129 11.43 -23.16 -6.80
CA VAL A 129 10.20 -22.47 -7.20
C VAL A 129 9.70 -21.65 -6.02
N LEU A 130 9.34 -20.39 -6.27
CA LEU A 130 8.74 -19.49 -5.29
C LEU A 130 7.27 -19.22 -5.64
N ASP A 131 6.39 -19.69 -4.77
CA ASP A 131 4.99 -19.27 -4.73
C ASP A 131 4.83 -18.14 -3.73
N SER A 132 4.03 -17.14 -4.06
CA SER A 132 3.78 -15.99 -3.19
C SER A 132 2.34 -15.51 -3.29
N ALA A 133 1.83 -14.95 -2.20
CA ALA A 133 0.49 -14.40 -2.14
C ALA A 133 0.44 -13.07 -1.39
N VAL A 134 -0.26 -12.07 -1.93
CA VAL A 134 -0.65 -10.86 -1.20
C VAL A 134 -1.97 -11.15 -0.49
N THR A 135 -1.93 -11.17 0.85
CA THR A 135 -3.07 -11.52 1.71
C THR A 135 -3.74 -10.29 2.33
N ALA A 136 -3.03 -9.15 2.41
CA ALA A 136 -3.60 -7.85 2.77
C ALA A 136 -2.99 -6.73 1.93
N LEU A 137 -3.84 -5.85 1.40
CA LEU A 137 -3.43 -4.64 0.68
C LEU A 137 -4.52 -3.57 0.81
N TYR A 138 -4.49 -2.81 1.90
CA TYR A 138 -5.48 -1.76 2.14
C TYR A 138 -4.89 -0.58 2.93
N GLY A 139 -5.48 0.59 2.75
CA GLY A 139 -5.31 1.70 3.69
C GLY A 139 -6.35 1.58 4.80
N GLU A 140 -6.06 2.03 6.01
CA GLU A 140 -7.05 2.08 7.07
C GLU A 140 -6.92 3.30 7.96
N ARG A 141 -8.05 3.69 8.56
CA ARG A 141 -8.09 4.73 9.59
C ARG A 141 -9.00 4.25 10.71
N ARG A 142 -8.43 4.06 11.91
CA ARG A 142 -9.18 3.80 13.13
C ARG A 142 -9.12 5.03 14.02
N ALA A 143 -10.20 5.36 14.72
CA ALA A 143 -10.25 6.55 15.57
C ALA A 143 -9.19 6.56 16.69
N ALA A 144 -8.75 5.38 17.14
CA ALA A 144 -7.79 5.21 18.23
C ALA A 144 -6.31 5.16 17.78
N PHE A 145 -6.03 5.11 16.48
CA PHE A 145 -4.68 4.89 15.94
C PHE A 145 -4.35 5.86 14.82
N SER A 146 -3.06 6.04 14.54
CA SER A 146 -2.60 6.63 13.28
C SER A 146 -3.27 5.92 12.09
N PRO A 147 -3.60 6.63 11.01
CA PRO A 147 -3.92 5.98 9.75
C PRO A 147 -2.75 5.10 9.29
N GLN A 148 -3.04 3.98 8.64
CA GLN A 148 -2.03 3.00 8.25
C GLN A 148 -2.16 2.58 6.79
N ALA A 149 -1.04 2.24 6.16
CA ALA A 149 -0.98 1.49 4.93
C ALA A 149 -0.53 0.06 5.26
N VAL A 150 -1.44 -0.89 5.05
CA VAL A 150 -1.25 -2.29 5.40
C VAL A 150 -0.86 -3.09 4.15
N LEU A 151 0.24 -3.83 4.26
CA LEU A 151 0.67 -4.83 3.28
C LEU A 151 1.01 -6.14 4.00
N GLU A 152 0.49 -7.25 3.50
CA GLU A 152 0.83 -8.58 3.98
C GLU A 152 1.07 -9.54 2.82
N MET A 153 2.14 -10.31 2.91
CA MET A 153 2.51 -11.31 1.92
C MET A 153 2.96 -12.61 2.56
N GLN A 154 2.69 -13.72 1.88
CA GLN A 154 3.17 -15.06 2.23
C GLN A 154 4.07 -15.59 1.12
N PHE A 155 5.09 -16.37 1.50
CA PHE A 155 6.10 -16.91 0.61
C PHE A 155 6.35 -18.39 0.93
N PHE A 156 6.40 -19.21 -0.12
CA PHE A 156 6.68 -20.63 -0.04
C PHE A 156 7.69 -20.98 -1.12
N MET A 157 8.85 -21.51 -0.72
CA MET A 157 9.87 -21.97 -1.65
C MET A 157 9.98 -23.50 -1.59
N SER A 158 9.92 -24.14 -2.74
CA SER A 158 10.10 -25.60 -2.89
C SER A 158 11.29 -25.91 -3.80
N LYS A 159 11.75 -27.16 -3.78
CA LYS A 159 12.68 -27.63 -4.82
C LYS A 159 11.90 -27.85 -6.11
N ALA A 160 12.42 -27.40 -7.25
CA ALA A 160 11.69 -27.49 -8.52
C ALA A 160 11.40 -28.94 -8.95
N ASN A 161 12.29 -29.88 -8.62
CA ASN A 161 12.10 -31.31 -8.90
C ASN A 161 11.21 -32.05 -7.89
N GLN A 162 10.83 -31.40 -6.78
CA GLN A 162 10.01 -31.95 -5.70
C GLN A 162 9.09 -30.83 -5.17
N PRO A 163 8.08 -30.40 -5.95
CA PRO A 163 7.27 -29.23 -5.62
C PRO A 163 6.49 -29.38 -4.30
N GLU A 164 6.22 -30.60 -3.85
CA GLU A 164 5.63 -30.92 -2.55
C GLU A 164 6.58 -30.68 -1.37
N ASN A 165 7.88 -30.58 -1.62
CA ASN A 165 8.92 -30.37 -0.62
C ASN A 165 9.16 -28.88 -0.41
N ILE A 166 8.37 -28.28 0.49
CA ILE A 166 8.58 -26.89 0.93
C ILE A 166 9.85 -26.83 1.79
N VAL A 167 10.86 -26.13 1.28
CA VAL A 167 12.15 -25.95 1.95
C VAL A 167 12.24 -24.66 2.75
N PHE A 168 11.39 -23.68 2.45
CA PHE A 168 11.28 -22.44 3.18
C PHE A 168 9.85 -21.90 3.12
N GLN A 169 9.38 -21.34 4.23
CA GLN A 169 8.07 -20.69 4.33
C GLN A 169 8.12 -19.53 5.32
N THR A 170 7.55 -18.39 4.94
CA THR A 170 7.37 -17.25 5.84
C THR A 170 6.12 -16.43 5.48
N GLY A 171 5.60 -15.69 6.46
CA GLY A 171 4.52 -14.72 6.29
C GLY A 171 4.93 -13.40 6.92
N LEU A 172 4.86 -12.32 6.13
CA LEU A 172 5.34 -11.00 6.52
C LEU A 172 4.18 -9.99 6.42
N ARG A 173 3.99 -9.23 7.51
CA ARG A 173 3.01 -8.15 7.59
C ARG A 173 3.72 -6.86 7.97
N VAL A 174 3.44 -5.78 7.24
CA VAL A 174 3.93 -4.45 7.54
C VAL A 174 2.76 -3.48 7.59
N ASP A 175 2.62 -2.81 8.73
CA ASP A 175 1.62 -1.78 9.00
C ASP A 175 2.36 -0.43 9.10
N VAL A 176 2.37 0.34 7.99
CA VAL A 176 3.10 1.61 7.93
C VAL A 176 2.19 2.74 8.40
N ASP A 177 2.58 3.44 9.47
CA ASP A 177 1.91 4.66 9.92
C ASP A 177 2.04 5.78 8.87
N ILE A 178 0.93 6.43 8.53
CA ILE A 178 0.87 7.52 7.55
C ILE A 178 0.11 8.72 8.12
N ASP A 179 0.47 9.93 7.66
CA ASP A 179 -0.12 11.17 8.16
C ASP A 179 -1.65 11.25 7.97
N SER A 180 -2.15 10.64 6.89
CA SER A 180 -3.57 10.67 6.53
C SER A 180 -3.93 9.47 5.65
N ALA A 181 -5.14 8.93 5.84
CA ALA A 181 -5.71 7.94 4.92
C ALA A 181 -6.21 8.63 3.64
N THR A 182 -5.29 9.11 2.82
CA THR A 182 -5.57 9.56 1.45
C THR A 182 -4.93 8.58 0.45
N PRO A 183 -5.48 8.39 -0.76
CA PRO A 183 -4.95 7.46 -1.75
C PRO A 183 -3.45 7.59 -2.00
N GLY A 184 -2.95 8.82 -2.18
CA GLY A 184 -1.53 9.07 -2.39
C GLY A 184 -0.65 8.66 -1.20
N LYS A 185 -1.07 8.99 0.02
CA LYS A 185 -0.32 8.65 1.25
C LYS A 185 -0.33 7.15 1.52
N VAL A 186 -1.45 6.47 1.29
CA VAL A 186 -1.54 5.01 1.40
C VAL A 186 -0.61 4.32 0.40
N VAL A 187 -0.56 4.78 -0.85
CA VAL A 187 0.36 4.23 -1.86
C VAL A 187 1.82 4.46 -1.46
N SER A 188 2.16 5.65 -0.93
CA SER A 188 3.50 5.90 -0.38
C SER A 188 3.83 4.97 0.79
N GLY A 189 2.88 4.74 1.69
CA GLY A 189 3.03 3.80 2.79
C GLY A 189 3.22 2.36 2.31
N TRP A 190 2.45 1.88 1.33
CA TRP A 190 2.67 0.55 0.73
C TRP A 190 4.02 0.43 0.03
N LYS A 191 4.52 1.49 -0.62
CA LYS A 191 5.87 1.48 -1.19
C LYS A 191 6.93 1.27 -0.10
N GLN A 192 6.82 1.99 1.02
CA GLN A 192 7.69 1.79 2.17
C GLN A 192 7.56 0.37 2.73
N GLY A 193 6.32 -0.09 2.97
CA GLY A 193 6.06 -1.42 3.51
C GLY A 193 6.58 -2.53 2.62
N LEU A 194 6.49 -2.37 1.29
CA LEU A 194 7.04 -3.34 0.34
C LEU A 194 8.57 -3.36 0.37
N ASN A 195 9.25 -2.21 0.53
CA ASN A 195 10.70 -2.18 0.71
C ASN A 195 11.14 -2.91 1.98
N GLU A 196 10.44 -2.68 3.10
CA GLU A 196 10.74 -3.32 4.39
C GLU A 196 10.49 -4.84 4.31
N LEU A 197 9.36 -5.23 3.71
CA LEU A 197 8.98 -6.62 3.53
C LEU A 197 9.98 -7.38 2.63
N LEU A 198 10.37 -6.81 1.50
CA LEU A 198 11.33 -7.46 0.58
C LEU A 198 12.76 -7.48 1.14
N THR A 199 13.16 -6.46 1.90
CA THR A 199 14.44 -6.49 2.65
C THR A 199 14.45 -7.63 3.66
N THR A 200 13.35 -7.82 4.40
CA THR A 200 13.23 -8.89 5.39
C THR A 200 13.26 -10.27 4.71
N LEU A 201 12.50 -10.44 3.63
CA LEU A 201 12.53 -11.69 2.85
C LEU A 201 13.93 -12.02 2.32
N GLU A 202 14.65 -11.02 1.81
CA GLU A 202 16.02 -11.20 1.33
C GLU A 202 16.96 -11.66 2.46
N GLN A 203 16.84 -11.08 3.65
CA GLN A 203 17.61 -11.47 4.83
C GLN A 203 17.28 -12.91 5.26
N ASP A 204 15.99 -13.28 5.27
CA ASP A 204 15.55 -14.63 5.60
C ASP A 204 16.10 -15.67 4.60
N PHE A 205 16.05 -15.38 3.30
CA PHE A 205 16.65 -16.23 2.27
C PHE A 205 18.16 -16.33 2.42
N SER A 206 18.85 -15.22 2.68
CA SER A 206 20.30 -15.22 2.93
C SER A 206 20.65 -16.14 4.10
N GLY A 207 19.91 -16.04 5.21
CA GLY A 207 20.08 -16.89 6.39
C GLY A 207 19.72 -18.36 6.17
N TYR A 208 18.79 -18.66 5.26
CA TYR A 208 18.49 -20.03 4.84
C TYR A 208 19.64 -20.63 4.01
N PHE A 209 20.11 -19.91 2.99
CA PHE A 209 21.12 -20.42 2.07
C PHE A 209 22.50 -20.54 2.70
N SER A 210 22.90 -19.64 3.61
CA SER A 210 24.18 -19.78 4.32
C SER A 210 24.28 -21.10 5.09
N LYS A 211 23.22 -21.49 5.80
CA LYS A 211 23.14 -22.77 6.51
C LYS A 211 23.18 -24.00 5.60
N LEU A 212 22.76 -23.83 4.35
CA LEU A 212 22.76 -24.90 3.36
C LEU A 212 24.13 -25.03 2.70
N ASP A 213 24.82 -23.92 2.45
CA ASP A 213 26.16 -23.88 1.86
C ASP A 213 27.25 -24.32 2.86
N ASP A 214 27.00 -24.23 4.17
CA ASP A 214 27.89 -24.73 5.25
C ASP A 214 27.86 -26.26 5.47
N ARG A 215 26.97 -26.99 4.76
CA ARG A 215 26.78 -28.46 4.91
C ARG A 215 27.51 -29.24 3.83
#